data_AF-A0A966URV4-F1
#
_entry.id   AF-A0A966URV4-F1
#
_cell.length_a   1.000
_cell.length_b   1.000
_cell.length_c   1.000
_cell.angle_alpha   90.00
_cell.angle_beta   90.00
_cell.angle_gamma   90.00
#
_symmetry.space_group_name_H-M   'P 1'
#
loop_
_entity.id
_entity.type
_entity.pdbx_description
1 polymer ?
#
loop_
_entity_poly.entity_id
_entity_poly.type
_entity_poly.pdbx_seq_one_letter_code
_entity_poly.pdbx_strand_id
1 'polypeptide(L)'
;MPKIVLVETVSTFRHMYAVEVKDEDPIEYALDEVVAAATGGITELEEFAQKHIAEDTFSHREITEDEYLKIFDNENGYLKEWTAEQKKRFIYKPK
;
A
#
# COMPACT_ATOMS: atom_id res chain seq x y z
N MET A 1 15.92 -4.80 -27.43
CA MET A 1 14.83 -5.41 -26.66
C MET A 1 14.35 -4.38 -25.64
N PRO A 2 13.03 -4.25 -25.39
CA PRO A 2 12.54 -3.36 -24.33
C PRO A 2 13.05 -3.84 -22.96
N LYS A 3 13.30 -2.90 -22.06
CA LYS A 3 13.72 -3.18 -20.68
C LYS A 3 12.48 -3.22 -19.79
N ILE A 4 12.52 -4.04 -18.73
CA ILE A 4 11.51 -4.04 -17.67
C ILE A 4 12.13 -3.30 -16.47
N VAL A 5 11.43 -2.29 -15.97
CA VAL A 5 11.82 -1.58 -14.75
C VAL A 5 10.69 -1.80 -13.75
N LEU A 6 11.01 -2.45 -12.63
CA LEU A 6 10.11 -2.53 -11.50
C LEU A 6 10.26 -1.27 -10.66
N VAL A 7 9.15 -0.61 -10.35
CA VAL A 7 9.10 0.60 -9.54
C VAL A 7 8.22 0.28 -8.33
N GLU A 8 8.79 0.46 -7.14
CA GLU A 8 8.10 0.32 -5.86
C GLU A 8 7.75 1.72 -5.36
N THR A 9 6.48 1.91 -5.00
CA THR A 9 5.98 3.20 -4.53
C THR A 9 5.33 3.06 -3.17
N VAL A 10 5.30 4.17 -2.44
CA VAL A 10 4.54 4.32 -1.21
C VAL A 10 3.42 5.31 -1.47
N SER A 11 2.20 4.81 -1.33
CA SER A 11 0.98 5.61 -1.40
C SER A 11 0.68 6.16 -0.02
N THR A 12 0.62 7.49 0.09
CA THR A 12 0.38 8.18 1.35
C THR A 12 -1.03 8.77 1.38
N PHE A 13 -1.75 8.49 2.46
CA PHE A 13 -3.12 8.96 2.68
C PHE A 13 -3.20 9.85 3.93
N ARG A 14 -3.99 10.93 3.85
CA ARG A 14 -4.43 11.69 5.02
C ARG A 14 -5.70 11.05 5.56
N HIS A 15 -5.64 10.50 6.76
CA HIS A 15 -6.80 9.96 7.47
C HIS A 15 -7.29 10.99 8.49
N MET A 16 -8.59 10.99 8.74
CA MET A 16 -9.24 11.81 9.76
C MET A 16 -10.13 10.92 10.60
N TYR A 17 -10.09 11.14 11.92
CA TYR A 17 -10.90 10.45 12.90
C TYR A 17 -11.58 11.50 13.76
N ALA A 18 -12.84 11.26 14.10
CA ALA A 18 -13.57 12.06 15.09
C ALA A 18 -13.60 11.25 16.38
N VAL A 19 -13.07 11.82 17.47
CA VAL A 19 -12.99 11.14 18.76
C VAL A 19 -13.76 11.98 19.77
N GLU A 20 -14.70 11.35 20.46
CA GLU A 20 -15.37 11.95 21.60
C GLU A 20 -14.47 11.83 22.84
N VAL A 21 -14.27 12.95 23.54
CA VAL A 21 -13.47 13.03 24.77
C VAL A 21 -14.35 13.68 25.83
N LYS A 22 -14.32 13.16 27.06
CA LYS A 22 -15.06 13.74 28.18
C LYS A 22 -14.43 15.06 28.62
N ASP A 23 -15.23 15.95 29.20
CA ASP A 23 -14.77 17.27 29.63
C ASP A 23 -13.61 17.20 30.65
N GLU A 24 -13.59 16.17 31.49
CA GLU A 24 -12.55 15.94 32.50
C GLU A 24 -11.28 15.24 31.98
N ASP A 25 -11.32 14.65 30.79
CA ASP A 25 -10.21 13.86 30.25
C ASP A 25 -9.27 14.73 29.39
N PRO A 26 -7.95 14.48 29.41
CA PRO A 26 -7.00 15.16 28.52
C PRO A 26 -7.27 14.85 27.04
N ILE A 27 -7.12 15.87 26.18
CA ILE A 27 -7.29 15.74 24.72
C ILE A 27 -6.29 14.72 24.14
N GLU A 28 -5.11 14.63 24.74
CA GLU A 28 -4.03 13.72 24.32
C GLU A 28 -4.48 12.25 24.28
N TYR A 29 -5.46 11.85 25.10
CA TYR A 29 -6.02 10.49 25.05
C TYR A 29 -6.64 10.17 23.69
N ALA A 30 -7.26 11.14 23.01
CA ALA A 30 -7.76 10.93 21.66
C ALA A 30 -6.64 10.70 20.63
N LEU A 31 -5.48 11.33 20.83
CA LEU A 31 -4.34 11.17 19.93
C LEU A 31 -3.72 9.79 20.08
N ASP A 32 -3.52 9.37 21.34
CA ASP A 32 -2.93 8.06 21.67
C ASP A 32 -3.85 6.91 21.22
N GLU A 33 -5.16 7.03 21.44
CA GLU A 33 -6.14 6.02 21.04
C GLU A 33 -6.13 5.80 19.52
N VAL A 34 -6.13 6.88 18.73
CA VAL A 34 -6.10 6.81 17.26
C VAL A 34 -4.83 6.11 16.78
N VAL A 35 -3.66 6.47 17.32
CA VAL A 35 -2.38 5.89 16.90
C VAL A 35 -2.25 4.43 17.34
N ALA A 36 -2.65 4.10 18.58
CA ALA A 36 -2.63 2.74 19.08
C ALA A 36 -3.56 1.83 18.28
N ALA A 37 -4.77 2.29 17.95
CA ALA A 37 -5.72 1.54 17.15
C ALA A 37 -5.22 1.32 15.71
N ALA A 38 -4.71 2.38 15.07
CA ALA A 38 -4.23 2.32 13.69
C ALA A 38 -2.99 1.44 13.49
N THR A 39 -2.16 1.28 14.52
CA THR A 39 -0.90 0.51 14.46
C THR A 39 -1.01 -0.89 15.06
N GLY A 40 -1.96 -1.11 15.99
CA GLY A 40 -2.14 -2.35 16.74
C GLY A 40 -3.23 -3.28 16.23
N GLY A 41 -3.99 -2.89 15.19
CA GLY A 41 -5.05 -3.72 14.61
C GLY A 41 -6.34 -3.76 15.41
N ILE A 42 -6.62 -2.74 16.23
CA ILE A 42 -7.92 -2.60 16.89
C ILE A 42 -8.93 -2.17 15.81
N THR A 43 -9.78 -3.09 15.41
CA THR A 43 -10.68 -3.01 14.24
C THR A 43 -11.93 -2.14 14.45
N GLU A 44 -12.00 -1.38 15.55
CA GLU A 44 -13.25 -0.71 15.95
C GLU A 44 -13.27 0.79 15.66
N LEU A 45 -12.16 1.38 15.21
CA LEU A 45 -12.09 2.80 14.89
C LEU A 45 -12.51 3.05 13.43
N GLU A 46 -13.71 3.60 13.24
CA GLU A 46 -14.18 4.00 11.92
C GLU A 46 -13.50 5.31 11.45
N GLU A 47 -13.01 5.30 10.21
CA GLU A 47 -12.44 6.50 9.58
C GLU A 47 -13.55 7.51 9.26
N PHE A 48 -13.36 8.76 9.71
CA PHE A 48 -14.28 9.85 9.37
C PHE A 48 -14.08 10.30 7.91
N ALA A 49 -12.84 10.40 7.47
CA ALA A 49 -12.51 10.72 6.09
C ALA A 49 -11.09 10.26 5.72
N GLN A 50 -10.90 9.90 4.45
CA GLN A 50 -9.61 9.53 3.88
C GLN A 50 -9.37 10.28 2.56
N LYS A 51 -8.12 10.70 2.31
CA LYS A 51 -7.72 11.29 1.03
C LYS A 51 -6.32 10.83 0.62
N HIS A 52 -6.16 10.35 -0.61
CA HIS A 52 -4.85 10.13 -1.22
C HIS A 52 -4.13 11.47 -1.42
N ILE A 53 -2.92 11.62 -0.88
CA ILE A 53 -2.19 12.91 -0.91
C ILE A 53 -0.85 12.85 -1.63
N ALA A 54 -0.21 11.68 -1.73
CA ALA A 54 1.06 11.53 -2.43
C ALA A 54 1.30 10.07 -2.86
N GLU A 55 2.07 9.90 -3.92
CA GLU A 55 2.64 8.61 -4.33
C GLU A 55 4.13 8.84 -4.54
N ASP A 56 4.95 8.31 -3.63
CA ASP A 56 6.38 8.55 -3.61
C ASP A 56 7.14 7.30 -4.08
N THR A 57 8.14 7.47 -4.95
CA THR A 57 8.98 6.35 -5.38
C THR A 57 9.89 5.91 -4.23
N PHE A 58 9.71 4.67 -3.78
CA PHE A 58 10.54 4.06 -2.75
C PHE A 58 11.81 3.46 -3.34
N SER A 59 11.67 2.68 -4.41
CA SER A 59 12.79 2.05 -5.09
C SER A 59 12.47 1.78 -6.57
N HIS A 60 13.52 1.52 -7.35
CA HIS A 60 13.40 1.07 -8.73
C HIS A 60 14.59 0.19 -9.10
N ARG A 61 14.36 -0.78 -9.99
CA ARG A 61 15.42 -1.62 -10.55
C ARG A 61 15.05 -2.14 -11.94
N GLU A 62 16.04 -2.22 -12.83
CA GLU A 62 15.91 -2.97 -14.08
C GLU A 62 15.94 -4.46 -13.77
N ILE A 63 15.04 -5.22 -14.39
CA ILE A 63 14.94 -6.68 -14.23
C ILE A 63 14.81 -7.35 -15.60
N THR A 64 15.20 -8.62 -15.64
CA THR A 64 14.96 -9.53 -16.75
C THR A 64 13.53 -10.08 -16.73
N GLU A 65 13.11 -10.68 -17.85
CA GLU A 65 11.81 -11.36 -17.93
C GLU A 65 11.71 -12.55 -16.97
N ASP A 66 12.79 -13.33 -16.82
CA ASP A 66 12.84 -14.46 -15.88
C ASP A 66 12.71 -14.00 -14.43
N GLU A 67 13.35 -12.88 -14.07
CA GLU A 67 13.19 -12.26 -12.74
C GLU A 67 11.77 -11.74 -12.54
N TYR A 68 11.16 -11.12 -13.55
CA TYR A 68 9.78 -10.67 -13.49
C TYR A 68 8.82 -11.81 -13.14
N LEU A 69 8.93 -12.97 -13.80
CA LEU A 69 8.06 -14.12 -13.54
C LEU A 69 8.26 -14.67 -12.12
N LYS A 70 9.51 -14.75 -11.64
CA LYS A 70 9.81 -15.20 -10.27
C LYS A 70 9.24 -14.25 -9.22
N ILE A 71 9.42 -12.95 -9.40
CA ILE A 71 8.87 -11.92 -8.49
C ILE A 71 7.35 -11.99 -8.51
N PHE A 72 6.74 -12.10 -9.69
CA PHE A 72 5.28 -12.19 -9.81
C PHE A 72 4.72 -13.37 -9.02
N ASP A 73 5.34 -14.54 -9.10
CA ASP A 73 4.90 -15.74 -8.39
C ASP A 73 5.13 -15.66 -6.87
N ASN A 74 6.15 -14.93 -6.43
CA ASN A 74 6.42 -14.68 -5.02
C ASN A 74 5.40 -13.71 -4.42
N GLU A 75 5.18 -12.55 -5.05
CA GLU A 75 4.32 -11.48 -4.54
C GLU A 75 2.83 -11.78 -4.76
N ASN A 76 2.49 -12.54 -5.80
CA ASN A 76 1.11 -12.86 -6.19
C ASN A 76 0.88 -14.37 -6.17
N GLY A 77 1.21 -15.03 -5.05
CA GLY A 77 1.15 -16.50 -4.94
C GLY A 77 -0.22 -17.11 -5.29
N TYR A 78 -1.31 -16.35 -5.16
CA TYR A 78 -2.66 -16.74 -5.57
C TYR A 78 -2.85 -16.83 -7.09
N LEU A 79 -1.92 -16.30 -7.89
CA LEU A 79 -1.90 -16.33 -9.35
C LEU A 79 -0.76 -17.19 -9.92
N LYS A 80 -0.05 -17.98 -9.09
CA LYS A 80 1.15 -18.72 -9.53
C LYS A 80 0.91 -19.64 -10.74
N GLU A 81 -0.30 -20.20 -10.85
CA GLU A 81 -0.70 -21.13 -11.92
C GLU A 81 -0.99 -20.44 -13.26
N TRP A 82 -0.95 -19.11 -13.33
CA TRP A 82 -1.13 -18.38 -14.58
C TRP A 82 0.01 -18.64 -15.56
N THR A 83 -0.31 -18.66 -16.85
CA THR A 83 0.70 -18.74 -17.91
C THR A 83 1.57 -17.47 -17.94
N ALA A 84 2.80 -17.58 -18.47
CA ALA A 84 3.70 -16.43 -18.59
C ALA A 84 3.06 -15.25 -19.35
N GLU A 85 2.32 -15.53 -20.42
CA GLU A 85 1.63 -14.51 -21.20
C GLU A 85 0.51 -13.81 -20.41
N GLN A 86 -0.20 -14.52 -19.53
CA GLN A 86 -1.17 -13.89 -18.63
C GLN A 86 -0.48 -12.98 -17.62
N LYS A 87 0.65 -13.41 -17.03
CA LYS A 87 1.44 -12.62 -16.08
C LYS A 87 2.04 -11.37 -16.72
N LYS A 88 2.51 -11.44 -17.97
CA LYS A 88 3.10 -10.31 -18.71
C LYS A 88 2.10 -9.21 -19.08
N ARG A 89 0.79 -9.46 -18.98
CA ARG A 89 -0.23 -8.42 -19.20
C ARG A 89 -0.15 -7.25 -18.21
N PHE A 90 0.46 -7.46 -17.05
CA PHE A 90 0.68 -6.41 -16.04
C PHE A 90 1.88 -5.51 -16.36
N ILE A 91 2.67 -5.80 -17.40
CA ILE A 91 3.74 -4.91 -17.85
C ILE A 91 3.10 -3.70 -18.55
N TYR A 92 3.07 -2.57 -17.85
CA TYR A 92 2.59 -1.31 -18.39
C TYR A 92 3.49 -0.81 -19.53
N LYS A 93 2.87 -0.34 -20.60
CA LYS A 93 3.55 0.26 -21.75
C LYS A 93 3.21 1.75 -21.78
N PRO A 94 4.16 2.64 -21.44
CA PRO A 94 3.92 4.08 -21.51
C PRO A 94 3.57 4.48 -22.94
N LYS A 95 2.70 5.49 -23.07
CA LYS A 95 2.32 6.07 -24.36
C LYS A 95 3.40 7.03 -24.86
#